data_AF-A0A829QKX2-F1
#
_entry.id   AF-A0A829QKX2-F1
#
_cell.length_a   1.000
_cell.length_b   1.000
_cell.length_c   1.000
_cell.angle_alpha   90.00
_cell.angle_beta   90.00
_cell.angle_gamma   90.00
#
_symmetry.space_group_name_H-M   'P 1'
#
loop_
_entity.id
_entity.type
_entity.pdbx_description
1 polymer ?
#
loop_
_entity_poly.entity_id
_entity_poly.type
_entity_poly.pdbx_seq_one_letter_code
_entity_poly.pdbx_strand_id
1 'polypeptide(L)'
;MRAKDLLTLDVRKDRQDRFNEDIQRRLGKTTWNSGCQSWYLTEDGKNTTMFPGFATQFARQLRTVELDDYSFTSGAAAARRRPSPP
;
A
#
# COMPACT_ATOMS: atom_id res chain seq x y z
N MET A 1 15.21 -0.13 3.25
CA MET A 1 16.08 0.26 2.11
C MET A 1 17.55 0.19 2.49
N ARG A 2 18.13 1.19 3.19
CA ARG A 2 19.57 1.24 3.51
C ARG A 2 20.02 0.16 4.52
N ALA A 3 19.34 0.05 5.67
CA ALA A 3 19.73 -0.89 6.74
C ALA A 3 19.57 -2.39 6.38
N LYS A 4 18.84 -2.70 5.30
CA LYS A 4 18.58 -4.07 4.84
C LYS A 4 19.16 -4.33 3.42
N ASP A 5 19.98 -3.41 2.91
CA ASP A 5 20.57 -3.46 1.56
C ASP A 5 19.56 -3.80 0.45
N LEU A 6 18.36 -3.20 0.53
CA LEU A 6 17.30 -3.38 -0.47
C LEU A 6 17.46 -2.36 -1.59
N LEU A 7 17.53 -2.86 -2.82
CA LEU A 7 17.61 -2.06 -4.04
C LEU A 7 16.23 -1.68 -4.55
N THR A 8 15.31 -2.64 -4.58
CA THR A 8 13.91 -2.43 -4.95
C THR A 8 12.99 -2.88 -3.83
N LEU A 9 11.86 -2.21 -3.70
CA LEU A 9 10.78 -2.55 -2.79
C LEU A 9 9.48 -2.12 -3.46
N ASP A 10 8.68 -3.10 -3.89
CA ASP A 10 7.43 -2.87 -4.62
C ASP A 10 6.29 -3.57 -3.90
N VAL A 11 5.11 -2.94 -3.82
CA VAL A 11 3.97 -3.51 -3.10
C VAL A 11 3.45 -4.71 -3.87
N ARG A 12 3.21 -5.82 -3.17
CA ARG A 12 2.59 -6.98 -3.81
C ARG A 12 1.14 -6.66 -4.20
N LYS A 13 0.78 -6.99 -5.44
CA LYS A 13 -0.57 -6.76 -5.97
C LYS A 13 -1.67 -7.33 -5.07
N ASP A 14 -1.54 -8.57 -4.59
CA ASP A 14 -2.56 -9.21 -3.74
C ASP A 14 -2.76 -8.49 -2.40
N ARG A 15 -1.70 -7.86 -1.89
CA ARG A 15 -1.73 -7.08 -0.64
C ARG A 15 -2.41 -5.73 -0.85
N GLN A 16 -2.07 -5.06 -1.95
CA GLN A 16 -2.73 -3.83 -2.36
C GLN A 16 -4.22 -4.03 -2.64
N ASP A 17 -4.59 -5.08 -3.38
CA ASP A 17 -5.99 -5.39 -3.70
C ASP A 17 -6.79 -5.64 -2.43
N ARG A 18 -6.28 -6.47 -1.51
CA ARG A 18 -6.92 -6.75 -0.22
C ARG A 18 -7.08 -5.49 0.64
N PHE A 19 -6.05 -4.66 0.71
CA PHE A 19 -6.13 -3.38 1.42
C PHE A 19 -7.18 -2.46 0.81
N ASN A 20 -7.22 -2.37 -0.51
CA ASN A 20 -8.17 -1.55 -1.23
C ASN A 20 -9.62 -2.04 -1.03
N GLU A 21 -9.86 -3.35 -1.07
CA GLU A 21 -11.18 -3.93 -0.79
C GLU A 21 -11.65 -3.61 0.65
N ASP A 22 -10.76 -3.73 1.64
CA ASP A 22 -11.10 -3.38 3.03
C ASP A 22 -11.38 -1.89 3.21
N ILE A 23 -10.53 -1.02 2.67
CA ILE A 23 -10.69 0.42 2.85
C ILE A 23 -11.95 0.93 2.13
N GLN A 24 -12.26 0.43 0.93
CA GLN A 24 -13.51 0.80 0.22
C GLN A 24 -14.75 0.32 0.97
N ARG A 25 -14.75 -0.91 1.51
CA ARG A 25 -15.85 -1.42 2.36
C ARG A 25 -16.06 -0.56 3.59
N ARG A 26 -14.98 -0.09 4.22
CA ARG A 26 -15.04 0.80 5.40
C ARG A 26 -15.52 2.20 5.02
N LEU A 27 -15.07 2.75 3.88
CA LEU A 27 -15.50 4.04 3.37
C LEU A 27 -17.00 4.10 3.12
N GLY A 28 -17.61 3.01 2.64
CA GLY A 28 -19.06 2.91 2.44
C GLY A 28 -19.92 3.14 3.69
N LYS A 29 -19.33 3.09 4.90
CA LYS A 29 -20.03 3.38 6.16
C LYS A 29 -19.79 4.81 6.69
N THR A 30 -19.08 5.64 5.94
CA THR A 30 -18.74 7.00 6.34
C THR A 30 -19.68 8.02 5.70
N THR A 31 -19.77 9.20 6.31
CA THR A 31 -20.53 10.31 5.75
C THR A 31 -20.01 10.78 4.39
N TRP A 32 -18.75 10.47 4.07
CA TRP A 32 -18.12 10.79 2.79
C TRP A 32 -18.67 9.98 1.62
N ASN A 33 -19.29 8.83 1.89
CA ASN A 33 -19.89 7.95 0.89
C ASN A 33 -21.42 7.80 1.06
N SER A 34 -22.04 8.53 2.00
CA SER A 34 -23.49 8.51 2.22
C SER A 34 -24.13 9.84 1.80
N GLY A 35 -25.34 9.80 1.23
CA GLY A 35 -26.08 10.98 0.78
C GLY A 35 -26.00 11.20 -0.73
N CYS A 36 -26.21 12.43 -1.21
CA CYS A 36 -25.99 12.79 -2.61
C CYS A 36 -24.50 12.62 -2.98
N GLN A 37 -24.20 12.42 -4.27
CA GLN A 37 -22.84 12.25 -4.80
C GLN A 37 -21.90 13.30 -4.19
N SER A 38 -20.99 12.84 -3.31
CA SER A 38 -19.99 13.70 -2.69
C SER A 38 -18.87 13.97 -3.69
N TRP A 39 -18.20 15.12 -3.57
CA TRP A 39 -17.08 15.49 -4.44
C TRP A 39 -15.90 14.49 -4.40
N TYR A 40 -15.85 13.64 -3.38
CA TYR A 40 -14.81 12.62 -3.21
C TYR A 40 -15.06 11.34 -4.01
N LEU A 41 -16.27 11.16 -4.55
CA LEU A 41 -16.63 9.99 -5.32
C LEU A 41 -16.21 10.16 -6.78
N THR A 42 -15.62 9.11 -7.33
CA THR A 42 -15.49 8.96 -8.79
C THR A 42 -16.88 8.72 -9.41
N GLU A 43 -16.97 8.78 -10.74
CA GLU A 43 -18.19 8.40 -11.48
C GLU A 43 -18.68 6.99 -11.10
N ASP A 44 -17.75 6.04 -10.89
CA ASP A 44 -18.05 4.68 -10.42
C ASP A 44 -18.37 4.57 -8.91
N GLY A 45 -18.50 5.68 -8.19
CA GLY A 45 -18.86 5.72 -6.77
C GLY A 45 -17.75 5.31 -5.78
N LYS A 46 -16.49 5.22 -6.23
CA LYS A 46 -15.36 4.92 -5.34
C LYS A 46 -14.83 6.19 -4.70
N ASN A 47 -14.43 6.09 -3.43
CA ASN A 47 -13.72 7.18 -2.75
C ASN A 47 -12.22 6.89 -2.77
N THR A 48 -11.47 7.67 -3.53
CA THR A 48 -10.02 7.49 -3.74
C THR A 48 -9.17 8.49 -2.94
N THR A 49 -9.81 9.31 -2.12
CA THR A 49 -9.18 10.49 -1.50
C THR A 49 -9.17 10.42 0.03
N MET A 50 -10.17 9.77 0.64
CA MET A 50 -10.35 9.78 2.09
C MET A 50 -9.94 8.46 2.75
N PHE A 51 -9.55 8.53 4.03
CA PHE A 51 -9.32 7.38 4.90
C PHE A 51 -10.49 7.20 5.89
N PRO A 52 -11.04 5.98 6.07
CA PRO A 52 -12.20 5.74 6.93
C PRO A 52 -11.77 5.50 8.39
N GLY A 53 -11.22 6.52 9.05
CA GLY A 53 -10.82 6.47 10.46
C GLY A 53 -10.09 7.72 10.94
N PHE A 54 -9.60 7.68 12.19
CA PHE A 54 -8.84 8.79 12.78
C PHE A 54 -7.42 8.86 12.21
N ALA A 55 -6.86 10.08 12.16
CA ALA A 55 -5.47 10.29 11.75
C ALA A 55 -4.46 9.50 12.61
N THR A 56 -4.75 9.32 13.89
CA THR A 56 -3.93 8.50 14.80
C THR A 56 -3.95 7.01 14.44
N GLN A 57 -5.09 6.50 13.97
CA GLN A 57 -5.18 5.13 13.47
C GLN A 57 -4.34 4.96 12.20
N PHE A 58 -4.43 5.92 11.26
CA PHE A 58 -3.62 5.93 10.05
C PHE A 58 -2.12 5.96 10.38
N ALA A 59 -1.69 6.88 11.24
CA ALA A 59 -0.30 6.98 11.69
C ALA A 59 0.19 5.68 12.36
N ARG A 60 -0.66 5.04 13.17
CA ARG A 60 -0.33 3.75 13.78
C ARG A 60 -0.15 2.64 12.74
N GLN A 61 -0.99 2.60 11.70
CA GLN A 61 -0.88 1.60 10.63
C GLN A 61 0.42 1.74 9.84
N LEU A 62 0.93 2.97 9.67
CA LEU A 62 2.18 3.23 8.94
C LEU A 62 3.44 3.12 9.80
N ARG A 63 3.32 2.86 11.10
CA ARG A 63 4.46 2.90 12.04
C ARG A 63 5.49 1.80 11.78
N THR A 64 5.09 0.70 11.15
CA THR A 64 5.94 -0.45 10.89
C THR A 64 5.77 -0.90 9.45
N VAL A 65 6.88 -1.25 8.81
CA VAL A 65 6.88 -1.79 7.45
C VAL A 65 6.93 -3.32 7.54
N GLU A 66 5.85 -3.96 7.11
CA GLU A 66 5.74 -5.41 7.03
C GLU A 66 6.32 -5.90 5.70
N LEU A 67 7.52 -6.48 5.69
CA LEU A 67 8.21 -6.84 4.45
C LEU A 67 7.46 -7.89 3.61
N ASP A 68 6.60 -8.69 4.24
CA ASP A 68 5.76 -9.68 3.56
C ASP A 68 4.68 -9.07 2.66
N ASP A 69 4.46 -7.76 2.79
CA ASP A 69 3.58 -7.00 1.91
C ASP A 69 4.26 -6.56 0.60
N TYR A 70 5.56 -6.80 0.47
CA TYR A 70 6.38 -6.29 -0.63
C TYR A 70 7.18 -7.39 -1.33
N SER A 71 7.41 -7.18 -2.62
CA SER A 71 8.44 -7.85 -3.40
C SER A 71 9.70 -6.97 -3.36
N PHE A 72 10.86 -7.56 -3.08
CA PHE A 72 12.12 -6.81 -3.00
C PHE A 72 13.31 -7.54 -3.58
N THR A 73 14.30 -6.77 -4.02
CA THR A 73 15.64 -7.29 -4.37
C THR A 73 16.67 -6.67 -3.45
N SER A 74 17.72 -7.42 -3.13
CA SER A 74 18.86 -6.95 -2.34
C SER A 74 20.13 -6.82 -3.17
N GLY A 75 20.99 -5.87 -2.82
CA GLY A 75 22.30 -5.68 -3.46
C GLY A 75 23.16 -6.94 -3.35
N ALA A 76 23.12 -7.59 -2.19
CA ALA A 76 23.77 -8.87 -1.94
C ALA A 76 23.27 -10.04 -2.81
N ALA A 77 22.03 -10.03 -3.31
CA ALA A 77 21.52 -11.05 -4.24
C ALA A 77 21.92 -10.76 -5.70
N ALA A 78 22.00 -9.48 -6.08
CA ALA A 78 22.45 -9.06 -7.40
C ALA A 78 23.95 -9.35 -7.63
N ALA A 79 24.78 -9.16 -6.60
CA ALA A 79 26.22 -9.45 -6.67
C ALA A 79 26.53 -10.94 -6.90
N ARG A 80 25.69 -11.85 -6.38
CA ARG A 80 25.86 -13.31 -6.52
C ARG A 80 25.51 -13.85 -7.91
N ARG A 81 24.75 -13.10 -8.73
CA ARG A 81 24.37 -13.49 -10.09
C ARG A 81 25.36 -13.05 -11.16
N ARG A 82 26.45 -12.35 -10.79
CA ARG A 82 27.44 -11.85 -11.74
C ARG A 82 28.38 -13.00 -12.15
N PRO A 83 28.38 -13.46 -13.41
CA PRO A 83 29.32 -14.48 -13.85
C PRO A 83 30.74 -13.91 -13.86
N SER A 84 31.72 -14.76 -13.51
CA SER A 84 33.14 -14.43 -13.53
C SER A 84 33.59 -14.01 -14.93
N PRO A 85 34.43 -12.96 -15.09
CA PRO A 85 35.06 -12.65 -16.37
C PRO A 85 36.08 -13.76 -16.75
N PRO A 86 36.33 -13.99 -18.04
CA PRO A 86 37.31 -14.95 -18.52
C PRO A 86 38.75 -14.55 -18.20
#